data_AF-A0A7W1M4R7-F1
#
_entry.id   AF-A0A7W1M4R7-F1
#
_cell.length_a   1.000
_cell.length_b   1.000
_cell.length_c   1.000
_cell.angle_alpha   90.00
_cell.angle_beta   90.00
_cell.angle_gamma   90.00
#
_symmetry.space_group_name_H-M   'P 1'
#
loop_
_entity.id
_entity.type
_entity.pdbx_description
1 polymer ?
#
loop_
_entity_poly.entity_id
_entity_poly.type
_entity_poly.pdbx_seq_one_letter_code
_entity_poly.pdbx_strand_id
1 'polypeptide(L)'
;VASASTAFRLIDRIAGDPAGLERLRGAHAQARARVWELAGAPGHLTIDLDATLIGSHSEKEGAAGNFKGGYGFHPMLAYADETSEALAGELRPGNAGANTAADQIAVAEQAIQQIPAEHIEDIELLLRVDSAGASHELLDWAREAASSSPSAMS
;
A
#
# COMPACT_ATOMS: atom_id res chain seq x y z
N VAL A 1 -20.47 8.90 12.63
CA VAL A 1 -20.39 8.65 11.16
C VAL A 1 -20.75 9.95 10.43
N ALA A 2 -19.98 10.36 9.41
CA ALA A 2 -20.24 11.58 8.65
C ALA A 2 -21.35 11.39 7.60
N SER A 3 -21.99 12.47 7.16
CA SER A 3 -22.94 12.40 6.04
C SER A 3 -22.22 12.09 4.71
N ALA A 4 -22.92 11.50 3.74
CA ALA A 4 -22.37 11.26 2.39
C ALA A 4 -21.83 12.55 1.76
N SER A 5 -22.56 13.67 1.90
CA SER A 5 -22.11 14.97 1.38
C SER A 5 -20.82 15.46 2.03
N THR A 6 -20.63 15.19 3.32
CA THR A 6 -19.41 15.54 4.05
C THR A 6 -18.24 14.68 3.59
N ALA A 7 -18.45 13.37 3.40
CA ALA A 7 -17.43 12.46 2.90
C ALA A 7 -16.95 12.84 1.49
N PHE A 8 -17.88 13.13 0.57
CA PHE A 8 -17.51 13.55 -0.79
C PHE A 8 -16.72 14.85 -0.83
N ARG A 9 -17.10 15.86 -0.02
CA ARG A 9 -16.33 17.11 0.07
C ARG A 9 -14.93 16.91 0.63
N LEU A 10 -14.75 15.94 1.53
CA LEU A 10 -13.42 15.60 2.04
C LEU A 10 -12.58 14.95 0.94
N ILE A 11 -13.14 13.99 0.20
CA ILE A 11 -12.45 13.34 -0.92
C ILE A 11 -12.06 14.38 -1.97
N ASP A 12 -12.98 15.27 -2.35
CA ASP A 12 -12.73 16.34 -3.33
C ASP A 12 -11.62 17.29 -2.87
N ARG A 13 -11.61 17.68 -1.58
CA ARG A 13 -10.54 18.50 -1.00
C ARG A 13 -9.18 17.80 -1.01
N ILE A 14 -9.14 16.50 -0.72
CA ILE A 14 -7.90 15.72 -0.75
C ILE A 14 -7.40 15.61 -2.19
N ALA A 15 -8.29 15.31 -3.14
CA ALA A 15 -7.95 15.13 -4.56
C ALA A 15 -7.55 16.44 -5.25
N GLY A 16 -8.15 17.57 -4.85
CA GLY A 16 -7.86 18.89 -5.42
C GLY A 16 -6.59 19.56 -4.89
N ASP A 17 -5.93 19.00 -3.87
CA ASP A 17 -4.69 19.52 -3.32
C ASP A 17 -3.49 18.65 -3.77
N PRO A 18 -2.47 19.22 -4.42
CA PRO A 18 -1.28 18.47 -4.84
C PRO A 18 -0.56 17.70 -3.72
N ALA A 19 -0.66 18.16 -2.48
CA ALA A 19 -0.10 17.51 -1.29
C ALA A 19 -1.17 16.76 -0.46
N GLY A 20 -2.40 16.64 -0.96
CA GLY A 20 -3.52 16.05 -0.23
C GLY A 20 -3.30 14.58 0.14
N LEU A 21 -2.83 13.78 -0.82
CA LEU A 21 -2.50 12.36 -0.57
C LEU A 21 -1.36 12.21 0.43
N GLU A 22 -0.34 13.06 0.35
CA GLU A 22 0.80 13.00 1.27
C GLU A 22 0.37 13.31 2.71
N ARG A 23 -0.50 14.31 2.90
CA ARG A 23 -1.06 14.59 4.22
C ARG A 23 -1.97 13.48 4.73
N LEU A 24 -2.71 12.81 3.85
CA LEU A 24 -3.50 11.64 4.23
C LEU A 24 -2.60 10.50 4.72
N ARG A 25 -1.49 10.22 4.01
CA ARG A 25 -0.48 9.24 4.44
C ARG A 25 0.14 9.61 5.79
N GLY A 26 0.49 10.88 5.98
CA GLY A 26 1.03 11.37 7.25
C GLY A 26 0.04 11.23 8.41
N ALA A 27 -1.24 11.54 8.17
CA ALA A 27 -2.29 11.35 9.17
C ALA A 27 -2.48 9.86 9.53
N HIS A 28 -2.36 8.96 8.55
CA HIS A 28 -2.44 7.53 8.77
C HIS A 28 -1.27 6.99 9.60
N ALA A 29 -0.04 7.42 9.27
CA ALA A 29 1.16 7.08 10.03
C ALA A 29 1.07 7.55 11.49
N GLN A 30 0.59 8.78 11.72
CA GLN A 30 0.38 9.31 13.08
C GLN A 30 -0.68 8.51 13.86
N ALA A 31 -1.79 8.15 13.20
CA ALA A 31 -2.83 7.34 13.82
C ALA A 31 -2.29 5.96 14.24
N ARG A 32 -1.52 5.31 13.36
CA ARG A 32 -0.89 4.01 13.64
C ARG A 32 0.11 4.07 14.78
N ALA A 33 1.03 5.03 14.75
CA ALA A 33 2.00 5.23 15.83
C ALA A 33 1.28 5.35 17.18
N ARG A 34 0.17 6.11 17.22
CA ARG A 34 -0.64 6.23 18.42
C ARG A 34 -1.32 4.92 18.84
N VAL A 35 -1.82 4.14 17.89
CA VAL A 35 -2.42 2.82 18.19
C VAL A 35 -1.36 1.87 18.76
N TRP A 36 -0.18 1.81 18.16
CA TRP A 36 0.89 0.92 18.58
C TRP A 36 1.49 1.34 19.93
N GLU A 37 1.56 2.64 20.24
CA GLU A 37 1.93 3.12 21.57
C GLU A 37 0.96 2.62 22.66
N LEU A 38 -0.33 2.54 22.33
CA LEU A 38 -1.39 2.17 23.28
C LEU A 38 -1.61 0.66 23.40
N ALA A 39 -1.50 -0.07 22.28
CA ALA A 39 -1.83 -1.48 22.18
C ALA A 39 -0.60 -2.41 22.09
N GLY A 40 0.59 -1.83 21.88
CA GLY A 40 1.82 -2.54 21.54
C GLY A 40 2.01 -2.65 20.03
N ALA A 41 3.26 -2.46 19.58
CA ALA A 41 3.67 -2.77 18.22
C ALA A 41 3.80 -4.30 18.04
N PRO A 42 3.52 -4.83 16.84
CA PRO A 42 3.74 -6.25 16.56
C PRO A 42 5.23 -6.56 16.48
N GLY A 43 5.66 -7.77 16.85
CA GLY A 43 7.07 -8.19 16.74
C GLY A 43 7.48 -8.66 15.34
N HIS A 44 6.50 -9.04 14.52
CA HIS A 44 6.66 -9.31 13.09
C HIS A 44 5.52 -8.65 12.32
N LEU A 45 5.76 -8.27 11.08
CA LEU A 45 4.76 -7.64 10.23
C LEU A 45 4.87 -8.16 8.79
N THR A 46 3.82 -8.81 8.32
CA THR A 46 3.64 -9.24 6.94
C THR A 46 2.96 -8.14 6.15
N ILE A 47 3.63 -7.64 5.11
CA ILE A 47 3.10 -6.70 4.14
C ILE A 47 2.59 -7.50 2.93
N ASP A 48 1.28 -7.57 2.79
CA ASP A 48 0.60 -8.17 1.65
C ASP A 48 0.45 -7.16 0.52
N LEU A 49 1.09 -7.43 -0.62
CA LEU A 49 0.87 -6.71 -1.85
C LEU A 49 -0.10 -7.45 -2.75
N ASP A 50 -1.19 -6.78 -3.14
CA ASP A 50 -2.17 -7.34 -4.08
C ASP A 50 -2.70 -6.29 -5.05
N ALA A 51 -2.93 -6.74 -6.30
CA ALA A 51 -3.60 -5.95 -7.32
C ALA A 51 -5.09 -6.35 -7.37
N THR A 52 -5.97 -5.44 -6.96
CA THR A 52 -7.41 -5.71 -6.86
C THR A 52 -8.17 -5.08 -8.01
N LEU A 53 -9.06 -5.83 -8.68
CA LEU A 53 -9.96 -5.26 -9.70
C LEU A 53 -11.16 -4.57 -9.05
N ILE A 54 -11.36 -3.29 -9.36
CA ILE A 54 -12.53 -2.51 -8.94
C ILE A 54 -13.38 -2.19 -10.17
N GLY A 55 -14.58 -2.75 -10.25
CA GLY A 55 -15.49 -2.53 -11.38
C GLY A 55 -15.98 -1.08 -11.49
N SER A 56 -16.05 -0.57 -12.72
CA SER A 56 -16.70 0.70 -13.04
C SER A 56 -17.82 0.47 -14.05
N HIS A 57 -18.96 1.13 -13.84
CA HIS A 57 -20.11 1.10 -14.77
C HIS A 57 -20.21 2.40 -15.60
N SER A 58 -19.12 3.17 -15.65
CA SER A 58 -19.05 4.45 -16.35
C SER A 58 -17.63 4.72 -16.84
N GLU A 59 -17.51 5.48 -17.92
CA GLU A 59 -16.26 5.94 -18.54
C GLU A 59 -15.56 7.01 -17.68
N LYS A 60 -15.18 6.65 -16.46
CA LYS A 60 -14.37 7.49 -15.58
C LYS A 60 -12.93 7.49 -16.09
N GLU A 61 -12.22 8.59 -15.86
CA GLU A 61 -10.79 8.66 -16.12
C GLU A 61 -10.06 7.50 -15.44
N GLY A 62 -9.20 6.80 -16.20
CA GLY A 62 -8.47 5.62 -15.76
C GLY A 62 -9.26 4.31 -15.78
N ALA A 63 -10.58 4.35 -15.94
CA ALA A 63 -11.34 3.12 -16.11
C ALA A 63 -11.03 2.50 -17.48
N ALA A 64 -10.67 1.22 -17.51
CA ALA A 64 -10.27 0.52 -18.72
C ALA A 64 -10.66 -0.95 -18.69
N GLY A 65 -10.69 -1.59 -19.85
CA GLY A 65 -10.84 -3.03 -19.98
C GLY A 65 -9.69 -3.77 -19.30
N ASN A 66 -10.00 -4.79 -18.50
CA ASN A 66 -9.01 -5.61 -17.81
C ASN A 66 -8.86 -6.99 -18.46
N PHE A 67 -7.77 -7.69 -18.13
CA PHE A 67 -7.44 -8.99 -18.72
C PHE A 67 -8.47 -10.10 -18.37
N LYS A 68 -9.27 -9.93 -17.30
CA LYS A 68 -10.35 -10.84 -16.91
C LYS A 68 -11.68 -10.53 -17.63
N GLY A 69 -11.69 -9.62 -18.60
CA GLY A 69 -12.86 -9.27 -19.40
C GLY A 69 -13.84 -8.30 -18.72
N GLY A 70 -13.44 -7.66 -17.61
CA GLY A 70 -14.21 -6.59 -16.96
C GLY A 70 -13.75 -5.20 -17.37
N TYR A 71 -14.38 -4.16 -16.80
CA TYR A 71 -14.03 -2.76 -17.01
C TYR A 71 -13.96 -2.02 -15.66
N GLY A 72 -12.91 -1.24 -15.43
CA GLY A 72 -12.73 -0.54 -14.17
C GLY A 72 -11.28 -0.19 -13.87
N PHE A 73 -10.86 -0.36 -12.63
CA PHE A 73 -9.54 -0.01 -12.11
C PHE A 73 -8.80 -1.25 -11.59
N HIS A 74 -7.49 -1.14 -11.48
CA HIS A 74 -6.64 -2.23 -10.98
C HIS A 74 -5.61 -1.72 -9.96
N PRO A 75 -6.02 -1.05 -8.87
CA PRO A 75 -5.10 -0.52 -7.86
C PRO A 75 -4.16 -1.59 -7.29
N MET A 76 -2.95 -1.16 -6.94
CA MET A 76 -2.00 -1.95 -6.15
C MET A 76 -2.15 -1.51 -4.69
N LEU A 77 -2.34 -2.46 -3.77
CA LEU A 77 -2.59 -2.18 -2.35
C LEU A 77 -1.61 -2.94 -1.46
N ALA A 78 -1.29 -2.35 -0.31
CA ALA A 78 -0.50 -2.96 0.75
C ALA A 78 -1.29 -3.02 2.05
N TYR A 79 -1.37 -4.20 2.67
CA TYR A 79 -1.99 -4.41 3.98
C TYR A 79 -1.02 -5.09 4.95
N ALA A 80 -1.14 -4.75 6.23
CA ALA A 80 -0.51 -5.45 7.34
C ALA A 80 -1.41 -6.60 7.80
N ASP A 81 -0.92 -7.85 7.74
CA ASP A 81 -1.71 -9.03 8.11
C ASP A 81 -2.00 -9.04 9.63
N GLU A 82 -0.97 -8.81 10.45
CA GLU A 82 -1.01 -8.96 11.91
C GLU A 82 -1.89 -7.91 12.58
N THR A 83 -1.96 -6.70 12.00
CA THR A 83 -2.75 -5.60 12.54
C THR A 83 -4.04 -5.34 11.75
N SER A 84 -4.23 -6.02 10.61
CA SER A 84 -5.33 -5.80 9.67
C SER A 84 -5.44 -4.34 9.19
N GLU A 85 -4.33 -3.60 9.20
CA GLU A 85 -4.27 -2.21 8.79
C GLU A 85 -3.97 -2.09 7.29
N ALA A 86 -4.63 -1.16 6.61
CA ALA A 86 -4.12 -0.69 5.33
C ALA A 86 -2.79 0.04 5.57
N LEU A 87 -1.83 -0.11 4.67
CA LEU A 87 -0.56 0.60 4.74
C LEU A 87 -0.46 1.60 3.60
N ALA A 88 -0.56 1.14 2.36
CA ALA A 88 -0.41 1.98 1.18
C ALA A 88 -1.32 1.53 0.04
N GLY A 89 -1.47 2.40 -0.95
CA GLY A 89 -2.22 2.09 -2.15
C GLY A 89 -1.91 3.05 -3.28
N GLU A 90 -1.82 2.50 -4.48
CA GLU A 90 -1.64 3.23 -5.72
C GLU A 90 -2.83 2.99 -6.64
N LEU A 91 -3.47 4.09 -7.07
CA LEU A 91 -4.57 4.03 -8.02
C LEU A 91 -4.01 3.82 -9.42
N ARG A 92 -4.47 2.75 -10.08
CA ARG A 92 -3.99 2.37 -11.41
C ARG A 92 -5.16 2.08 -12.34
N PRO A 93 -5.00 2.31 -13.65
CA PRO A 93 -6.04 2.03 -14.62
C PRO A 93 -6.34 0.53 -14.74
N GLY A 94 -7.53 0.18 -15.25
CA GLY A 94 -7.98 -1.21 -15.32
C GLY A 94 -7.12 -2.14 -16.19
N ASN A 95 -6.36 -1.58 -17.11
CA ASN A 95 -5.44 -2.29 -17.98
C ASN A 95 -4.00 -2.37 -17.43
N ALA A 96 -3.75 -1.91 -16.20
CA ALA A 96 -2.44 -2.05 -15.56
C ALA A 96 -2.11 -3.54 -15.29
N GLY A 97 -0.83 -3.89 -15.42
CA GLY A 97 -0.33 -5.24 -15.13
C GLY A 97 -0.40 -5.57 -13.63
N ALA A 98 -0.68 -6.83 -13.31
CA ALA A 98 -0.62 -7.31 -11.92
C ALA A 98 0.83 -7.35 -11.38
N ASN A 99 1.81 -7.50 -12.28
CA ASN A 99 3.23 -7.70 -11.99
C ASN A 99 4.12 -6.52 -12.41
N THR A 100 3.56 -5.32 -12.49
CA THR A 100 4.38 -4.12 -12.72
C THR A 100 5.28 -3.92 -11.50
N ALA A 101 6.55 -4.33 -11.61
CA ALA A 101 7.49 -4.32 -10.49
C ALA A 101 7.67 -2.92 -9.89
N ALA A 102 7.71 -1.88 -10.73
CA ALA A 102 7.81 -0.50 -10.27
C ALA A 102 6.66 -0.10 -9.33
N ASP A 103 5.41 -0.46 -9.66
CA ASP A 103 4.24 -0.17 -8.82
C ASP A 103 4.30 -0.97 -7.51
N GLN A 104 4.75 -2.23 -7.57
CA GLN A 104 4.90 -3.09 -6.39
C GLN A 104 5.94 -2.52 -5.42
N ILE A 105 7.12 -2.15 -5.94
CA ILE A 105 8.20 -1.56 -5.16
C ILE A 105 7.74 -0.22 -4.57
N ALA A 106 7.12 0.65 -5.37
CA ALA A 106 6.65 1.95 -4.89
C ALA A 106 5.61 1.81 -3.76
N VAL A 107 4.68 0.87 -3.88
CA VAL A 107 3.68 0.60 -2.83
C VAL A 107 4.32 -0.06 -1.61
N ALA A 108 5.30 -0.95 -1.78
CA ALA A 108 6.05 -1.55 -0.68
C ALA A 108 6.85 -0.50 0.11
N GLU A 109 7.55 0.40 -0.57
CA GLU A 109 8.27 1.51 0.05
C GLU A 109 7.33 2.43 0.83
N GLN A 110 6.19 2.78 0.24
CA GLN A 110 5.15 3.57 0.93
C GLN A 110 4.61 2.83 2.16
N ALA A 111 4.45 1.51 2.08
CA ALA A 111 3.99 0.69 3.21
C ALA A 111 5.03 0.59 4.32
N ILE A 112 6.31 0.47 4.00
CA ILE A 112 7.40 0.47 4.98
C ILE A 112 7.49 1.83 5.69
N GLN A 113 7.31 2.94 4.95
CA GLN A 113 7.28 4.30 5.52
C GLN A 113 6.11 4.55 6.48
N GLN A 114 5.11 3.66 6.52
CA GLN A 114 4.00 3.73 7.46
C GLN A 114 4.32 3.14 8.85
N ILE A 115 5.44 2.43 8.98
CA ILE A 115 5.91 1.86 10.25
C ILE A 115 6.58 2.98 11.06
N PRO A 116 6.25 3.17 12.35
CA PRO A 116 6.93 4.13 13.20
C PRO A 116 8.44 3.86 13.27
N ALA A 117 9.24 4.93 13.18
CA ALA A 117 10.69 4.84 13.06
C ALA A 117 11.34 4.15 14.28
N GLU A 118 10.73 4.24 15.46
CA GLU A 118 11.18 3.58 16.68
C GLU A 118 11.02 2.04 16.66
N HIS A 119 10.28 1.49 15.69
CA HIS A 119 10.02 0.05 15.59
C HIS A 119 10.63 -0.58 14.35
N ILE A 120 11.08 0.21 13.36
CA ILE A 120 11.47 -0.33 12.05
C ILE A 120 12.67 -1.30 12.12
N GLU A 121 13.57 -1.13 13.09
CA GLU A 121 14.74 -2.01 13.27
C GLU A 121 14.42 -3.27 14.08
N ASP A 122 13.36 -3.25 14.90
CA ASP A 122 13.00 -4.33 15.83
C ASP A 122 11.92 -5.27 15.28
N ILE A 123 11.13 -4.81 14.30
CA ILE A 123 10.08 -5.62 13.68
C ILE A 123 10.66 -6.48 12.56
N GLU A 124 10.39 -7.78 12.62
CA GLU A 124 10.66 -8.69 11.50
C GLU A 124 9.67 -8.44 10.35
N LEU A 125 10.16 -7.95 9.21
CA LEU A 125 9.33 -7.67 8.04
C LEU A 125 9.32 -8.83 7.04
N LEU A 126 8.11 -9.24 6.63
CA LEU A 126 7.89 -10.21 5.55
C LEU A 126 7.08 -9.55 4.43
N LEU A 127 7.62 -9.49 3.21
CA LEU A 127 6.85 -9.08 2.05
C LEU A 127 6.21 -10.31 1.38
N ARG A 128 4.89 -10.30 1.20
CA ARG A 128 4.14 -11.39 0.59
C ARG A 128 3.40 -10.90 -0.67
N VAL A 129 3.52 -11.69 -1.73
CA VAL A 129 2.84 -11.51 -3.03
C VAL A 129 2.30 -12.87 -3.49
N ASP A 130 1.25 -12.86 -4.30
CA ASP A 130 0.82 -14.07 -5.01
C ASP A 130 1.75 -14.40 -6.19
N SER A 131 1.54 -15.55 -6.82
CA SER A 131 2.38 -15.98 -7.95
C SER A 131 2.25 -15.07 -9.18
N ALA A 132 1.11 -14.39 -9.35
CA ALA A 132 0.93 -13.43 -10.42
C ALA A 132 1.71 -12.13 -10.17
N GLY A 133 1.98 -11.79 -8.90
CA GLY A 133 2.76 -10.63 -8.49
C GLY A 133 4.26 -10.88 -8.31
N ALA A 134 4.75 -12.12 -8.35
CA ALA A 134 6.16 -12.44 -8.12
C ALA A 134 7.07 -12.09 -9.31
N SER A 135 7.41 -10.80 -9.48
CA SER A 135 8.38 -10.34 -10.50
C SER A 135 9.83 -10.53 -10.01
N HIS A 136 10.76 -10.81 -10.94
CA HIS A 136 12.19 -10.93 -10.59
C HIS A 136 12.75 -9.64 -9.99
N GLU A 137 12.35 -8.49 -10.54
CA GLU A 137 12.79 -7.17 -10.09
C GLU A 137 12.35 -6.87 -8.66
N LEU A 138 11.12 -7.23 -8.26
CA LEU A 138 10.67 -7.11 -6.88
C LEU A 138 11.50 -7.99 -5.92
N LEU A 139 11.80 -9.23 -6.34
CA LEU A 139 12.59 -10.16 -5.52
C LEU A 139 14.03 -9.67 -5.32
N ASP A 140 14.63 -9.12 -6.36
CA ASP A 140 15.99 -8.57 -6.28
C ASP A 140 16.01 -7.31 -5.39
N TRP A 141 15.03 -6.41 -5.54
CA TRP A 141 14.86 -5.26 -4.65
C TRP A 141 14.72 -5.67 -3.18
N ALA A 142 13.87 -6.65 -2.88
CA ALA A 142 13.67 -7.13 -1.51
C ALA A 142 14.94 -7.77 -0.93
N ARG A 143 15.73 -8.48 -1.76
CA ARG A 143 17.00 -9.07 -1.34
C ARG A 143 18.06 -8.00 -1.03
N GLU A 144 18.12 -6.93 -1.82
CA GLU A 144 19.03 -5.81 -1.60
C GLU A 144 18.67 -5.03 -0.33
N ALA A 145 17.38 -4.83 -0.06
CA ALA A 145 16.90 -4.22 1.18
C ALA A 145 17.26 -5.06 2.41
N ALA A 146 17.15 -6.39 2.33
CA ALA A 146 17.51 -7.29 3.42
C ALA A 146 19.02 -7.32 3.71
N SER A 147 19.87 -7.26 2.68
CA SER A 147 21.33 -7.29 2.83
C SER A 147 21.94 -5.98 3.34
N SER A 148 21.19 -4.88 3.24
CA SER A 148 21.57 -3.56 3.75
C SER A 148 21.11 -3.32 5.21
N SER A 149 20.35 -4.25 5.79
CA SER A 149 19.91 -4.17 7.19
C SER A 149 21.02 -4.65 8.15
N PRO A 150 21.37 -3.89 9.21
CA PRO A 150 22.49 -4.20 10.11
C PRO A 150 22.42 -5.57 10.81
N SER A 151 21.22 -6.16 10.87
CA SER A 151 20.94 -7.42 11.57
C SER A 151 21.50 -8.67 10.87
N ALA A 152 22.02 -8.55 9.62
CA ALA A 152 22.54 -9.69 8.86
C ALA A 152 24.02 -10.05 9.15
N MET A 153 24.69 -9.38 10.11
CA MET A 153 26.11 -9.58 10.42
C MET A 153 26.41 -10.29 11.75
N SER A 154 25.43 -10.95 12.39
CA SER A 154 25.69 -11.75 13.62
C SER A 154 25.79 -13.25 13.36
#